data_AF-A0A7I8VIA4-F1
#
_entry.id   AF-A0A7I8VIA4-F1
#
_cell.length_a   1.000
_cell.length_b   1.000
_cell.length_c   1.000
_cell.angle_alpha   90.00
_cell.angle_beta   90.00
_cell.angle_gamma   90.00
#
_symmetry.space_group_name_H-M   'P 1'
#
loop_
_entity.id
_entity.type
_entity.pdbx_description
1 polymer ?
#
loop_
_entity_poly.entity_id
_entity_poly.type
_entity_poly.pdbx_seq_one_letter_code
_entity_poly.pdbx_strand_id
1 'polypeptide(L)'
;MADSDDEHMFDAHPEEDEDDDDHIRSLEPEPETEDPEAVLAECVTCFESKDFIMESNVFQQLQQYFTAGGSPDTAVDLLSSNYSALAQMANFLAELQIMAGIDIKEVQDVVENHLKSMIIKYFDPKRADSIFTDEGEPPAWLAELINYPTWRHLVYELAEEFPDCLMLNFTIKLISDAGYQGEITSVSTACHQIEVFSRVLKTTLSEILLGGEAKMKTMLSEFAKMICHGEHTYLYSQVLMQALCDDVKGSATMRRLCQEVEKIAKERGYDVTPISLGLSGAAVYKQACTALSSMLCRNALNPADISTLYKVFTSSDPPPVSLLRSPSLLGLFMESLFKPGAKVNPEHKGKYIFLLAYASTVAEVWRRVSKPIIKLRRLSLYNYAVRSSFDTYYLSVKC
;
A
#
# COMPACT_ATOMS: atom_id res chain seq x y z
N MET A 1 -27.36 -7.39 -61.01
CA MET A 1 -28.29 -7.87 -62.05
C MET A 1 -27.73 -9.19 -62.52
N ALA A 2 -28.47 -10.28 -62.28
CA ALA A 2 -28.21 -11.69 -62.63
C ALA A 2 -27.00 -12.34 -61.91
N ASP A 3 -27.20 -13.31 -61.00
CA ASP A 3 -27.54 -14.75 -61.25
C ASP A 3 -26.31 -15.51 -61.76
N SER A 4 -26.02 -16.77 -61.45
CA SER A 4 -26.43 -17.81 -60.48
C SER A 4 -25.62 -19.06 -60.91
N ASP A 5 -25.61 -20.12 -60.08
CA ASP A 5 -25.40 -21.53 -60.48
C ASP A 5 -23.95 -21.99 -60.83
N ASP A 6 -23.52 -23.23 -60.61
CA ASP A 6 -23.80 -24.28 -59.64
C ASP A 6 -22.73 -25.38 -59.91
N GLU A 7 -22.40 -26.15 -58.88
CA GLU A 7 -22.04 -27.57 -58.89
C GLU A 7 -20.88 -28.21 -59.71
N HIS A 8 -20.08 -28.99 -58.95
CA HIS A 8 -19.66 -30.39 -59.17
C HIS A 8 -18.17 -30.76 -59.34
N MET A 9 -17.88 -31.95 -58.76
CA MET A 9 -16.68 -32.82 -58.81
C MET A 9 -15.56 -32.48 -57.80
N PHE A 10 -15.01 -33.40 -57.01
CA PHE A 10 -14.97 -34.87 -57.09
C PHE A 10 -14.61 -35.46 -55.73
N ASP A 11 -15.15 -36.64 -55.47
CA ASP A 11 -15.03 -37.53 -54.32
C ASP A 11 -13.67 -38.27 -54.33
N ALA A 12 -13.03 -38.45 -53.16
CA ALA A 12 -12.01 -39.48 -52.92
C ALA A 12 -11.54 -39.49 -51.43
N HIS A 13 -12.11 -40.41 -50.66
CA HIS A 13 -11.47 -40.98 -49.46
C HIS A 13 -10.19 -41.76 -49.82
N PRO A 14 -9.26 -41.93 -48.87
CA PRO A 14 -9.12 -43.27 -48.29
C PRO A 14 -8.88 -43.29 -46.75
N GLU A 15 -9.58 -44.25 -46.12
CA GLU A 15 -9.09 -45.25 -45.14
C GLU A 15 -8.26 -44.76 -43.94
N GLU A 16 -8.82 -44.73 -42.72
CA GLU A 16 -8.91 -45.86 -41.76
C GLU A 16 -7.54 -46.35 -41.28
N ASP A 17 -7.07 -45.76 -40.17
CA ASP A 17 -6.23 -46.43 -39.19
C ASP A 17 -6.97 -46.37 -37.84
N GLU A 18 -7.47 -47.54 -37.44
CA GLU A 18 -8.01 -47.84 -36.12
C GLU A 18 -6.86 -47.90 -35.12
N ASP A 19 -6.78 -46.93 -34.21
CA ASP A 19 -6.06 -47.10 -32.94
C ASP A 19 -7.09 -47.06 -31.81
N ASP A 20 -7.46 -48.27 -31.38
CA ASP A 20 -8.02 -48.55 -30.06
C ASP A 20 -7.08 -48.00 -28.99
N ASP A 21 -7.47 -46.94 -28.30
CA ASP A 21 -6.90 -46.63 -26.99
C ASP A 21 -8.00 -46.20 -26.02
N ASP A 22 -8.23 -47.11 -25.07
CA ASP A 22 -9.16 -47.11 -23.97
C ASP A 22 -9.58 -45.72 -23.48
N HIS A 23 -10.86 -45.39 -23.68
CA HIS A 23 -11.55 -44.39 -22.89
C HIS A 23 -11.60 -44.83 -21.42
N ILE A 24 -10.54 -44.50 -20.67
CA ILE A 24 -10.65 -44.27 -19.23
C ILE A 24 -11.55 -43.03 -19.08
N ARG A 25 -12.86 -43.26 -19.07
CA ARG A 25 -13.80 -42.36 -18.40
C ARG A 25 -13.35 -42.31 -16.95
N SER A 26 -12.65 -41.23 -16.60
CA SER A 26 -12.49 -40.79 -15.23
C SER A 26 -13.88 -40.81 -14.60
N LEU A 27 -14.14 -41.83 -13.78
CA LEU A 27 -15.28 -41.86 -12.88
C LEU A 27 -15.14 -40.61 -12.01
N GLU A 28 -15.92 -39.58 -12.35
CA GLU A 28 -16.29 -38.55 -11.40
C GLU A 28 -16.79 -39.28 -10.16
N PRO A 29 -16.29 -38.96 -8.95
CA PRO A 29 -16.83 -39.57 -7.75
C PRO A 29 -18.33 -39.21 -7.70
N GLU A 30 -19.19 -40.22 -7.80
CA GLU A 30 -20.61 -40.03 -7.54
C GLU A 30 -20.75 -39.35 -6.17
N PRO A 31 -21.68 -38.38 -6.01
CA PRO A 31 -21.94 -37.80 -4.70
C PRO A 31 -22.27 -38.96 -3.77
N GLU A 32 -21.45 -39.13 -2.72
CA GLU A 32 -21.75 -40.06 -1.65
C GLU A 32 -23.19 -39.79 -1.23
N THR A 33 -24.11 -40.70 -1.54
CA THR A 33 -25.49 -40.62 -1.10
C THR A 33 -25.44 -40.78 0.41
N GLU A 34 -25.41 -39.66 1.13
CA GLU A 34 -25.56 -39.62 2.57
C GLU A 34 -26.80 -40.46 2.93
N ASP A 35 -26.64 -41.37 3.88
CA ASP A 35 -27.72 -42.25 4.33
C ASP A 35 -28.92 -41.37 4.74
N PRO A 36 -30.11 -41.51 4.12
CA PRO A 36 -31.25 -40.64 4.41
C PRO A 36 -31.63 -40.64 5.90
N GLU A 37 -31.37 -41.74 6.63
CA GLU A 37 -31.57 -41.78 8.08
C GLU A 37 -30.57 -40.89 8.85
N ALA A 38 -29.32 -40.78 8.38
CA ALA A 38 -28.31 -39.92 8.99
C ALA A 38 -28.63 -38.43 8.76
N VAL A 39 -29.05 -38.05 7.56
CA VAL A 39 -29.47 -36.68 7.22
C VAL A 39 -30.68 -36.26 8.05
N LEU A 40 -31.65 -37.16 8.22
CA LEU A 40 -32.82 -36.91 9.08
C LEU A 40 -32.41 -36.69 10.54
N ALA A 41 -31.51 -37.51 11.08
CA ALA A 41 -31.04 -37.38 12.46
C ALA A 41 -30.26 -36.07 12.70
N GLU A 42 -29.43 -35.66 11.73
CA GLU A 42 -28.71 -34.40 11.79
C GLU A 42 -29.66 -33.19 11.77
N CYS A 43 -30.62 -33.17 10.84
CA CYS A 43 -31.64 -32.12 10.75
C CYS A 43 -32.46 -32.00 12.04
N VAL A 44 -32.86 -33.13 12.63
CA VAL A 44 -33.61 -33.14 13.91
C VAL A 44 -32.77 -32.55 15.03
N THR A 45 -31.49 -32.91 15.11
CA THR A 45 -30.56 -32.35 16.11
C THR A 45 -30.41 -30.83 15.94
N CYS A 46 -30.40 -30.34 14.69
CA CYS A 46 -30.41 -28.91 14.41
C CYS A 46 -31.73 -28.24 14.85
N PHE A 47 -32.89 -28.82 14.54
CA PHE A 47 -34.19 -28.27 14.93
C PHE A 47 -34.44 -28.25 16.45
N GLU A 48 -33.79 -29.16 17.18
CA GLU A 48 -33.78 -29.17 18.65
C GLU A 48 -32.92 -28.05 19.27
N SER A 49 -32.04 -27.43 18.49
CA SER A 49 -31.22 -26.33 18.96
C SER A 49 -32.06 -25.06 19.19
N LYS A 50 -31.68 -24.29 20.22
CA LYS A 50 -32.45 -23.11 20.64
C LYS A 50 -32.44 -22.04 19.55
N ASP A 51 -33.61 -21.49 19.26
CA ASP A 51 -33.81 -20.42 18.27
C ASP A 51 -33.29 -20.76 16.86
N PHE A 52 -33.17 -22.04 16.50
CA PHE A 52 -32.70 -22.48 15.17
C PHE A 52 -33.53 -21.90 14.01
N ILE A 53 -34.79 -21.57 14.26
CA ILE A 53 -35.68 -20.90 13.29
C ILE A 53 -35.13 -19.55 12.79
N MET A 54 -34.21 -18.93 13.54
CA MET A 54 -33.58 -17.67 13.20
C MET A 54 -32.24 -17.84 12.45
N GLU A 55 -31.75 -19.07 12.27
CA GLU A 55 -30.50 -19.35 11.56
C GLU A 55 -30.67 -19.20 10.05
N SER A 56 -29.64 -18.69 9.38
CA SER A 56 -29.66 -18.38 7.94
C SER A 56 -29.89 -19.60 7.03
N ASN A 57 -29.50 -20.80 7.49
CA ASN A 57 -29.60 -22.04 6.73
C ASN A 57 -30.88 -22.85 7.03
N VAL A 58 -31.82 -22.33 7.83
CA VAL A 58 -33.03 -23.06 8.23
C VAL A 58 -33.83 -23.57 7.03
N PHE A 59 -33.91 -22.78 5.95
CA PHE A 59 -34.65 -23.16 4.75
C PHE A 59 -33.98 -24.30 3.97
N GLN A 60 -32.64 -24.27 3.85
CA GLN A 60 -31.88 -25.36 3.22
C GLN A 60 -32.04 -26.66 4.02
N GLN A 61 -31.92 -26.59 5.35
CA GLN A 61 -32.07 -27.74 6.23
C GLN A 61 -33.49 -28.31 6.24
N LEU A 62 -34.52 -27.44 6.20
CA LEU A 62 -35.90 -27.90 6.02
C LEU A 62 -36.11 -28.58 4.66
N GLN A 63 -35.52 -28.04 3.59
CA GLN A 63 -35.61 -28.65 2.27
C GLN A 63 -34.92 -30.02 2.22
N GLN A 64 -33.74 -30.16 2.85
CA GLN A 64 -33.04 -31.43 2.98
C GLN A 64 -33.85 -32.44 3.80
N TYR A 65 -34.39 -32.03 4.94
CA TYR A 65 -35.24 -32.85 5.79
C TYR A 65 -36.48 -33.40 5.07
N PHE A 66 -37.17 -32.56 4.29
CA PHE A 66 -38.32 -32.99 3.51
C PHE A 66 -37.95 -33.88 2.33
N THR A 67 -36.79 -33.66 1.71
CA THR A 67 -36.30 -34.50 0.60
C THR A 67 -35.89 -35.89 1.11
N ALA A 68 -35.40 -36.00 2.34
CA ALA A 68 -35.08 -37.26 3.01
C ALA A 68 -36.29 -38.00 3.59
N GLY A 69 -37.52 -37.45 3.46
CA GLY A 69 -38.76 -38.09 3.92
C GLY A 69 -39.21 -37.73 5.34
N GLY A 70 -38.69 -36.63 5.90
CA GLY A 70 -39.04 -36.13 7.22
C GLY A 70 -40.49 -35.62 7.32
N SER A 71 -41.09 -35.73 8.51
CA SER A 71 -42.48 -35.32 8.75
C SER A 71 -42.60 -33.81 9.02
N PRO A 72 -43.44 -33.06 8.27
CA PRO A 72 -43.67 -31.63 8.50
C PRO A 72 -44.13 -31.29 9.91
N ASP A 73 -45.01 -32.13 10.50
CA ASP A 73 -45.55 -31.88 11.84
C ASP A 73 -44.44 -31.91 12.89
N THR A 74 -43.50 -32.86 12.76
CA THR A 74 -42.37 -32.99 13.68
C THR A 74 -41.41 -31.80 13.57
N ALA A 75 -41.15 -31.31 12.36
CA ALA A 75 -40.32 -30.11 12.18
C ALA A 75 -40.97 -28.86 12.80
N VAL A 76 -42.29 -28.70 12.63
CA VAL A 76 -43.04 -27.57 13.23
C VAL A 76 -43.02 -27.65 14.76
N ASP A 77 -43.28 -28.83 15.33
CA ASP A 77 -43.26 -29.02 16.78
C ASP A 77 -41.87 -28.74 17.37
N LEU A 78 -40.80 -29.25 16.74
CA LEU A 78 -39.43 -29.05 17.21
C LEU A 78 -38.99 -27.59 17.11
N LEU A 79 -39.25 -26.92 15.98
CA LEU A 79 -38.86 -25.52 15.79
C LEU A 79 -39.66 -24.57 16.69
N SER A 80 -40.96 -24.82 16.87
CA SER A 80 -41.82 -23.96 17.70
C SER A 80 -41.57 -24.16 19.19
N SER A 81 -41.32 -25.39 19.64
CA SER A 81 -41.05 -25.68 21.06
C SER A 81 -39.69 -25.16 21.53
N ASN A 82 -38.71 -25.07 20.64
CA ASN A 82 -37.36 -24.58 20.94
C ASN A 82 -37.11 -23.10 20.61
N TYR A 83 -38.15 -22.37 20.19
CA TYR A 83 -38.09 -20.93 19.97
C TYR A 83 -38.25 -20.17 21.30
N SER A 84 -37.16 -19.50 21.72
CA SER A 84 -37.09 -18.63 22.89
C SER A 84 -37.10 -17.13 22.58
N ALA A 85 -37.06 -16.76 21.30
CA ALA A 85 -37.13 -15.38 20.83
C ALA A 85 -36.02 -14.48 21.42
N LEU A 86 -34.80 -15.01 21.63
CA LEU A 86 -33.73 -14.27 22.30
C LEU A 86 -33.36 -12.98 21.57
N ALA A 87 -33.34 -13.01 20.23
CA ALA A 87 -33.05 -11.83 19.41
C ALA A 87 -34.13 -10.75 19.57
N GLN A 88 -35.41 -11.14 19.58
CA GLN A 88 -36.53 -10.23 19.78
C GLN A 88 -36.54 -9.66 21.20
N MET A 89 -36.18 -10.47 22.19
CA MET A 89 -36.07 -10.02 23.58
C MET A 89 -34.92 -9.03 23.77
N ALA A 90 -33.81 -9.18 23.04
CA ALA A 90 -32.73 -8.19 23.01
C ALA A 90 -33.21 -6.86 22.42
N ASN A 91 -33.95 -6.88 21.30
CA ASN A 91 -34.55 -5.68 20.72
C ASN A 91 -35.53 -5.01 21.69
N PHE A 92 -36.37 -5.79 22.35
CA PHE A 92 -37.30 -5.26 23.35
C PHE A 92 -36.57 -4.62 24.55
N LEU A 93 -35.48 -5.24 25.03
CA LEU A 93 -34.65 -4.64 26.08
C LEU A 93 -34.01 -3.33 25.63
N ALA A 94 -33.55 -3.24 24.38
CA ALA A 94 -33.03 -2.01 23.80
C ALA A 94 -34.11 -0.91 23.76
N GLU A 95 -35.33 -1.23 23.33
CA GLU A 95 -36.47 -0.29 23.34
C GLU A 95 -36.85 0.14 24.77
N LEU A 96 -36.84 -0.77 25.74
CA LEU A 96 -37.09 -0.45 27.15
C LEU A 96 -36.04 0.51 27.71
N GLN A 97 -34.76 0.31 27.36
CA GLN A 97 -33.68 1.21 27.76
C GLN A 97 -33.87 2.62 27.19
N ILE A 98 -34.29 2.72 25.93
CA ILE A 98 -34.63 4.00 25.31
C ILE A 98 -35.81 4.66 26.05
N MET A 99 -36.87 3.90 26.35
CA MET A 99 -38.02 4.40 27.12
C MET A 99 -37.66 4.83 28.55
N ALA A 100 -36.66 4.18 29.16
CA ALA A 100 -36.15 4.54 30.49
C ALA A 100 -35.33 5.84 30.50
N GLY A 101 -35.08 6.45 29.33
CA GLY A 101 -34.41 7.75 29.18
C GLY A 101 -32.93 7.66 28.81
N ILE A 102 -32.44 6.48 28.42
CA ILE A 102 -31.10 6.32 27.85
C ILE A 102 -31.12 6.85 26.41
N ASP A 103 -30.07 7.55 25.98
CA ASP A 103 -30.01 8.04 24.61
C ASP A 103 -29.95 6.89 23.61
N ILE A 104 -30.65 7.05 22.48
CA ILE A 104 -30.76 6.02 21.44
C ILE A 104 -29.36 5.65 20.93
N LYS A 105 -28.46 6.63 20.82
CA LYS A 105 -27.08 6.39 20.39
C LYS A 105 -26.30 5.54 21.36
N GLU A 106 -26.46 5.76 22.67
CA GLU A 106 -25.76 4.95 23.67
C GLU A 106 -26.21 3.50 23.62
N VAL A 107 -27.52 3.25 23.44
CA VAL A 107 -28.05 1.89 23.30
C VAL A 107 -27.54 1.23 22.00
N GLN A 108 -27.53 1.97 20.88
CA GLN A 108 -26.95 1.50 19.62
C GLN A 108 -25.47 1.15 19.77
N ASP A 109 -24.67 2.05 20.37
CA ASP A 109 -23.24 1.83 20.59
C ASP A 109 -22.99 0.58 21.45
N VAL A 110 -23.81 0.32 22.47
CA VAL A 110 -23.68 -0.91 23.30
C VAL A 110 -23.89 -2.17 22.46
N VAL A 111 -24.92 -2.19 21.61
CA VAL A 111 -25.21 -3.34 20.75
C VAL A 111 -24.14 -3.50 19.67
N GLU A 112 -23.76 -2.43 18.98
CA GLU A 112 -22.71 -2.43 17.97
C GLU A 112 -21.37 -2.90 18.54
N ASN A 113 -20.97 -2.41 19.71
CA ASN A 113 -19.72 -2.82 20.36
C ASN A 113 -19.73 -4.29 20.78
N HIS A 114 -20.87 -4.80 21.25
CA HIS A 114 -21.01 -6.21 21.59
C HIS A 114 -20.91 -7.10 20.36
N LEU A 115 -21.62 -6.74 19.27
CA LEU A 115 -21.54 -7.43 17.99
C LEU A 115 -20.12 -7.39 17.42
N LYS A 116 -19.46 -6.23 17.47
CA LYS A 116 -18.06 -6.07 17.05
C LYS A 116 -17.15 -7.06 17.78
N SER A 117 -17.29 -7.15 19.10
CA SER A 117 -16.51 -8.06 19.94
C SER A 117 -16.78 -9.53 19.61
N MET A 118 -18.04 -9.88 19.33
CA MET A 118 -18.43 -11.23 18.92
C MET A 118 -17.85 -11.59 17.56
N ILE A 119 -17.91 -10.68 16.59
CA ILE A 119 -17.34 -10.89 15.25
C ILE A 119 -15.84 -11.13 15.38
N ILE A 120 -15.09 -10.24 16.05
CA ILE A 120 -13.64 -10.42 16.23
C ILE A 120 -13.30 -11.77 16.85
N LYS A 121 -14.07 -12.20 17.86
CA LYS A 121 -13.79 -13.45 18.59
C LYS A 121 -14.04 -14.71 17.74
N TYR A 122 -15.03 -14.70 16.86
CA TYR A 122 -15.49 -15.90 16.14
C TYR A 122 -15.28 -15.80 14.62
N PHE A 123 -14.58 -14.78 14.14
CA PHE A 123 -14.31 -14.61 12.73
C PHE A 123 -13.45 -15.77 12.21
N ASP A 124 -13.92 -16.44 11.17
CA ASP A 124 -13.18 -17.48 10.47
C ASP A 124 -12.95 -17.03 9.02
N PRO A 125 -11.69 -16.74 8.62
CA PRO A 125 -11.39 -16.23 7.29
C PRO A 125 -11.76 -17.23 6.18
N LYS A 126 -11.71 -18.54 6.44
CA LYS A 126 -12.03 -19.55 5.42
C LYS A 126 -13.52 -19.57 5.10
N ARG A 127 -14.36 -19.45 6.12
CA ARG A 127 -15.82 -19.36 5.96
C ARG A 127 -16.23 -18.03 5.34
N ALA A 128 -15.53 -16.94 5.66
CA ALA A 128 -15.77 -15.66 5.02
C ALA A 128 -15.43 -15.71 3.52
N ASP A 129 -14.33 -16.38 3.16
CA ASP A 129 -13.91 -16.52 1.78
C ASP A 129 -14.82 -17.50 0.99
N SER A 130 -15.38 -18.53 1.62
CA SER A 130 -16.30 -19.46 0.94
C SER A 130 -17.56 -18.76 0.43
N ILE A 131 -18.07 -17.77 1.17
CA ILE A 131 -19.22 -16.95 0.73
C ILE A 131 -18.91 -16.26 -0.61
N PHE A 132 -17.66 -15.85 -0.84
CA PHE A 132 -17.23 -15.22 -2.09
C PHE A 132 -16.96 -16.22 -3.21
N THR A 133 -16.47 -17.42 -2.89
CA THR A 133 -16.17 -18.44 -3.92
C THR A 133 -17.43 -19.12 -4.43
N ASP A 134 -18.43 -19.31 -3.57
CA ASP A 134 -19.60 -20.14 -3.88
C ASP A 134 -20.69 -19.33 -4.61
N GLU A 135 -20.88 -18.05 -4.25
CA GLU A 135 -21.90 -17.19 -4.87
C GLU A 135 -21.38 -16.42 -6.10
N GLY A 136 -20.06 -16.34 -6.29
CA GLY A 136 -19.41 -15.69 -7.45
C GLY A 136 -19.60 -14.16 -7.56
N GLU A 137 -20.56 -13.59 -6.85
CA GLU A 137 -20.82 -12.15 -6.74
C GLU A 137 -20.63 -11.66 -5.29
N PRO A 138 -20.19 -10.41 -5.08
CA PRO A 138 -20.06 -9.86 -3.74
C PRO A 138 -21.44 -9.69 -3.09
N PRO A 139 -21.62 -10.07 -1.82
CA PRO A 139 -22.91 -9.98 -1.16
C PRO A 139 -23.44 -8.54 -1.06
N ALA A 140 -24.73 -8.34 -1.36
CA ALA A 140 -25.35 -7.00 -1.36
C ALA A 140 -25.24 -6.28 0.00
N TRP A 141 -25.30 -7.03 1.10
CA TRP A 141 -25.17 -6.47 2.46
C TRP A 141 -23.80 -5.83 2.69
N LEU A 142 -22.76 -6.22 1.96
CA LEU A 142 -21.42 -5.68 2.11
C LEU A 142 -21.37 -4.21 1.68
N ALA A 143 -22.10 -3.86 0.61
CA ALA A 143 -22.21 -2.49 0.14
C ALA A 143 -22.98 -1.58 1.13
N GLU A 144 -23.91 -2.15 1.89
CA GLU A 144 -24.61 -1.42 2.94
C GLU A 144 -23.72 -1.23 4.18
N LEU A 145 -22.95 -2.27 4.54
CA LEU A 145 -22.07 -2.27 5.70
C LEU A 145 -21.00 -1.18 5.61
N ILE A 146 -20.41 -0.96 4.43
CA ILE A 146 -19.35 0.05 4.25
C ILE A 146 -19.83 1.50 4.43
N ASN A 147 -21.14 1.78 4.40
CA ASN A 147 -21.65 3.14 4.62
C ASN A 147 -21.42 3.62 6.06
N TYR A 148 -21.28 2.69 7.00
CA TYR A 148 -21.14 2.98 8.42
C TYR A 148 -19.66 2.95 8.86
N PRO A 149 -19.16 4.02 9.52
CA PRO A 149 -17.76 4.11 9.93
C PRO A 149 -17.35 3.04 10.97
N THR A 150 -18.25 2.66 11.88
CA THR A 150 -18.00 1.61 12.89
C THR A 150 -17.60 0.29 12.23
N TRP A 151 -18.33 -0.11 11.20
CA TRP A 151 -18.10 -1.37 10.50
C TRP A 151 -16.90 -1.30 9.56
N ARG A 152 -16.62 -0.14 8.94
CA ARG A 152 -15.35 0.06 8.22
C ARG A 152 -14.14 -0.14 9.14
N HIS A 153 -14.19 0.41 10.36
CA HIS A 153 -13.12 0.19 11.34
C HIS A 153 -12.98 -1.29 11.73
N LEU A 154 -14.09 -2.02 11.90
CA LEU A 154 -14.02 -3.46 12.17
C LEU A 154 -13.33 -4.21 11.02
N VAL A 155 -13.65 -3.88 9.77
CA VAL A 155 -12.99 -4.48 8.59
C VAL A 155 -11.49 -4.20 8.61
N TYR A 156 -11.06 -2.98 8.95
CA TYR A 156 -9.64 -2.66 9.07
C TYR A 156 -8.94 -3.49 10.14
N GLU A 157 -9.55 -3.62 11.32
CA GLU A 157 -9.02 -4.39 12.44
C GLU A 157 -8.88 -5.88 12.09
N LEU A 158 -9.92 -6.47 11.48
CA LEU A 158 -9.88 -7.84 11.00
C LEU A 158 -8.84 -8.05 9.89
N ALA A 159 -8.70 -7.09 8.99
CA ALA A 159 -7.75 -7.19 7.89
C ALA A 159 -6.29 -7.10 8.35
N GLU A 160 -6.02 -6.45 9.50
CA GLU A 160 -4.69 -6.48 10.12
C GLU A 160 -4.38 -7.84 10.76
N GLU A 161 -5.38 -8.49 11.35
CA GLU A 161 -5.23 -9.83 11.93
C GLU A 161 -5.17 -10.94 10.86
N PHE A 162 -5.95 -10.80 9.77
CA PHE A 162 -6.10 -11.81 8.71
C PHE A 162 -5.82 -11.21 7.32
N PRO A 163 -4.54 -10.94 6.98
CA PRO A 163 -4.17 -10.25 5.72
C PRO A 163 -4.44 -11.08 4.46
N ASP A 164 -4.51 -12.41 4.57
CA ASP A 164 -4.69 -13.33 3.43
C ASP A 164 -6.16 -13.56 3.07
N CYS A 165 -7.12 -13.05 3.84
CA CYS A 165 -8.55 -13.22 3.60
C CYS A 165 -9.00 -12.45 2.36
N LEU A 166 -9.55 -13.16 1.37
CA LEU A 166 -10.04 -12.59 0.12
C LEU A 166 -11.19 -11.61 0.35
N MET A 167 -12.15 -11.97 1.21
CA MET A 167 -13.32 -11.14 1.52
C MET A 167 -12.90 -9.79 2.12
N LEU A 168 -12.01 -9.79 3.11
CA LEU A 168 -11.52 -8.56 3.75
C LEU A 168 -10.75 -7.69 2.75
N ASN A 169 -9.90 -8.33 1.93
CA ASN A 169 -9.15 -7.64 0.89
C ASN A 169 -10.07 -6.97 -0.14
N PHE A 170 -11.10 -7.67 -0.59
CA PHE A 170 -12.12 -7.13 -1.49
C PHE A 170 -12.94 -6.00 -0.84
N THR A 171 -13.28 -6.15 0.44
CA THR A 171 -14.03 -5.13 1.19
C THR A 171 -13.21 -3.84 1.31
N ILE A 172 -11.91 -3.92 1.60
CA ILE A 172 -11.01 -2.74 1.60
C ILE A 172 -11.01 -2.05 0.23
N LYS A 173 -11.01 -2.83 -0.85
CA LYS A 173 -11.12 -2.29 -2.21
C LYS A 173 -12.45 -1.55 -2.43
N LEU A 174 -13.58 -2.13 -2.00
CA LEU A 174 -14.89 -1.46 -2.07
C LEU A 174 -14.93 -0.16 -1.25
N ILE A 175 -14.35 -0.17 -0.04
CA ILE A 175 -14.25 1.04 0.80
C ILE A 175 -13.43 2.13 0.08
N SER A 176 -12.36 1.73 -0.61
CA SER A 176 -11.55 2.63 -1.44
C SER A 176 -12.31 3.16 -2.67
N ASP A 177 -13.12 2.32 -3.33
CA ASP A 177 -14.02 2.69 -4.44
C ASP A 177 -15.12 3.67 -4.00
N ALA A 178 -15.66 3.50 -2.80
CA ALA A 178 -16.68 4.37 -2.20
C ALA A 178 -16.13 5.75 -1.80
N GLY A 179 -14.81 5.94 -1.80
CA GLY A 179 -14.16 7.24 -1.54
C GLY A 179 -13.64 7.43 -0.11
N TYR A 180 -13.70 6.42 0.75
CA TYR A 180 -13.20 6.51 2.14
C TYR A 180 -11.69 6.25 2.28
N GLN A 181 -10.91 6.57 1.25
CA GLN A 181 -9.47 6.25 1.16
C GLN A 181 -8.62 6.90 2.27
N GLY A 182 -9.06 8.05 2.80
CA GLY A 182 -8.37 8.75 3.88
C GLY A 182 -8.40 8.01 5.22
N GLU A 183 -9.35 7.08 5.43
CA GLU A 183 -9.42 6.25 6.63
C GLU A 183 -8.49 5.04 6.55
N ILE A 184 -8.08 4.66 5.34
CA ILE A 184 -7.30 3.45 5.06
C ILE A 184 -5.79 3.67 5.32
N THR A 185 -5.33 4.92 5.42
CA THR A 185 -3.90 5.27 5.54
C THR A 185 -3.19 4.65 6.75
N SER A 186 -3.93 4.25 7.78
CA SER A 186 -3.38 3.61 8.98
C SER A 186 -3.19 2.09 8.85
N VAL A 187 -3.81 1.46 7.86
CA VAL A 187 -3.95 0.00 7.78
C VAL A 187 -2.78 -0.60 7.01
N SER A 188 -2.00 -1.45 7.69
CA SER A 188 -0.86 -2.19 7.11
C SER A 188 -1.27 -2.98 5.85
N THR A 189 -2.43 -3.61 5.89
CA THR A 189 -2.97 -4.48 4.82
C THR A 189 -3.20 -3.72 3.51
N ALA A 190 -3.53 -2.42 3.57
CA ALA A 190 -3.67 -1.58 2.38
C ALA A 190 -2.37 -1.40 1.59
N CYS A 191 -1.21 -1.55 2.24
CA CYS A 191 0.09 -1.48 1.58
C CYS A 191 0.39 -2.71 0.71
N HIS A 192 -0.26 -3.84 0.98
CA HIS A 192 -0.08 -5.09 0.22
C HIS A 192 -0.90 -5.10 -1.08
N GLN A 193 -1.96 -4.29 -1.17
CA GLN A 193 -2.78 -4.16 -2.37
C GLN A 193 -2.39 -2.93 -3.18
N ILE A 194 -1.73 -3.15 -4.33
CA ILE A 194 -1.20 -2.05 -5.15
C ILE A 194 -2.28 -1.05 -5.61
N GLU A 195 -3.49 -1.52 -5.94
CA GLU A 195 -4.58 -0.66 -6.39
C GLU A 195 -5.06 0.29 -5.28
N VAL A 196 -5.27 -0.25 -4.08
CA VAL A 196 -5.68 0.51 -2.90
C VAL A 196 -4.57 1.48 -2.51
N PHE A 197 -3.33 0.99 -2.38
CA PHE A 197 -2.17 1.80 -2.05
C PHE A 197 -1.99 2.97 -3.03
N SER A 198 -2.11 2.71 -4.34
CA SER A 198 -1.93 3.75 -5.37
C SER A 198 -2.98 4.85 -5.27
N ARG A 199 -4.22 4.50 -4.94
CA ARG A 199 -5.30 5.46 -4.76
C ARG A 199 -5.10 6.29 -3.50
N VAL A 200 -4.77 5.66 -2.38
CA VAL A 200 -4.43 6.37 -1.13
C VAL A 200 -3.25 7.31 -1.37
N LEU A 201 -2.16 6.83 -1.98
CA LEU A 201 -0.99 7.63 -2.36
C LEU A 201 -1.39 8.84 -3.22
N LYS A 202 -2.21 8.64 -4.25
CA LYS A 202 -2.70 9.72 -5.13
C LYS A 202 -3.50 10.77 -4.36
N THR A 203 -4.42 10.34 -3.51
CA THR A 203 -5.28 11.23 -2.74
C THR A 203 -4.45 12.04 -1.74
N THR A 204 -3.57 11.39 -0.97
CA THR A 204 -2.68 12.07 -0.03
C THR A 204 -1.71 13.03 -0.74
N LEU A 205 -1.11 12.63 -1.87
CA LEU A 205 -0.27 13.52 -2.68
C LEU A 205 -1.06 14.74 -3.17
N SER A 206 -2.29 14.55 -3.64
CA SER A 206 -3.15 15.65 -4.11
C SER A 206 -3.45 16.63 -2.98
N GLU A 207 -3.76 16.13 -1.78
CA GLU A 207 -3.99 16.97 -0.60
C GLU A 207 -2.74 17.75 -0.17
N ILE A 208 -1.57 17.12 -0.18
CA ILE A 208 -0.30 17.79 0.15
C ILE A 208 0.02 18.88 -0.89
N LEU A 209 -0.16 18.59 -2.17
CA LEU A 209 0.14 19.54 -3.25
C LEU A 209 -0.82 20.73 -3.27
N LEU A 210 -2.12 20.50 -3.01
CA LEU A 210 -3.13 21.56 -2.94
C LEU A 210 -3.05 22.37 -1.64
N GLY A 211 -2.74 21.71 -0.53
CA GLY A 211 -2.67 22.33 0.81
C GLY A 211 -1.35 23.08 1.09
N GLY A 212 -0.35 22.94 0.22
CA GLY A 212 0.93 23.65 0.34
C GLY A 212 1.76 23.27 1.57
N GLU A 213 2.67 24.15 1.98
CA GLU A 213 3.67 23.83 3.02
C GLU A 213 3.06 23.56 4.41
N ALA A 214 1.98 24.23 4.77
CA ALA A 214 1.32 24.02 6.06
C ALA A 214 0.76 22.60 6.17
N LYS A 215 0.02 22.16 5.14
CA LYS A 215 -0.56 20.81 5.09
C LYS A 215 0.51 19.73 4.94
N MET A 216 1.57 20.02 4.19
CA MET A 216 2.73 19.12 4.09
C MET A 216 3.30 18.82 5.49
N LYS A 217 3.57 19.85 6.32
CA LYS A 217 4.12 19.63 7.67
C LYS A 217 3.23 18.78 8.56
N THR A 218 1.90 18.91 8.46
CA THR A 218 0.97 18.14 9.27
C THR A 218 0.85 16.70 8.82
N MET A 219 0.83 16.43 7.51
CA MET A 219 0.59 15.09 6.96
C MET A 219 1.86 14.27 6.73
N LEU A 220 3.03 14.92 6.69
CA LEU A 220 4.29 14.28 6.30
C LEU A 220 4.65 13.07 7.17
N SER A 221 4.38 13.11 8.48
CA SER A 221 4.72 12.00 9.39
C SER A 221 3.93 10.73 9.09
N GLU A 222 2.61 10.87 8.88
CA GLU A 222 1.72 9.76 8.54
C GLU A 222 1.99 9.26 7.11
N PHE A 223 2.18 10.19 6.17
CA PHE A 223 2.54 9.89 4.80
C PHE A 223 3.85 9.09 4.71
N ALA A 224 4.89 9.52 5.43
CA ALA A 224 6.15 8.80 5.49
C ALA A 224 5.99 7.44 6.21
N LYS A 225 5.11 7.32 7.20
CA LYS A 225 4.82 6.03 7.84
C LYS A 225 4.19 5.04 6.86
N MET A 226 3.23 5.49 6.06
CA MET A 226 2.59 4.69 5.02
C MET A 226 3.58 4.25 3.94
N ILE A 227 4.37 5.19 3.40
CA ILE A 227 5.33 4.88 2.32
C ILE A 227 6.47 3.98 2.81
N CYS A 228 7.02 4.26 4.00
CA CYS A 228 8.11 3.49 4.60
C CYS A 228 7.63 2.24 5.34
N HIS A 229 6.40 1.79 5.11
CA HIS A 229 5.89 0.56 5.72
C HIS A 229 6.67 -0.67 5.22
N GLY A 230 6.93 -0.76 3.92
CA GLY A 230 7.78 -1.77 3.29
C GLY A 230 8.80 -1.18 2.31
N GLU A 231 9.83 -1.94 1.98
CA GLU A 231 10.82 -1.52 0.99
C GLU A 231 10.21 -1.36 -0.41
N HIS A 232 9.27 -2.25 -0.77
CA HIS A 232 8.57 -2.23 -2.05
C HIS A 232 7.61 -1.04 -2.16
N THR A 233 6.87 -0.70 -1.10
CA THR A 233 5.99 0.50 -1.07
C THR A 233 6.81 1.78 -1.16
N TYR A 234 7.98 1.82 -0.50
CA TYR A 234 8.90 2.94 -0.58
C TYR A 234 9.43 3.13 -2.01
N LEU A 235 9.95 2.05 -2.62
CA LEU A 235 10.45 2.07 -3.98
C LEU A 235 9.37 2.52 -4.96
N TYR A 236 8.18 1.91 -4.90
CA TYR A 236 7.06 2.25 -5.76
C TYR A 236 6.68 3.74 -5.66
N SER A 237 6.54 4.25 -4.44
CA SER A 237 6.19 5.65 -4.19
C SER A 237 7.27 6.60 -4.69
N GLN A 238 8.55 6.31 -4.44
CA GLN A 238 9.67 7.15 -4.88
C GLN A 238 9.80 7.17 -6.41
N VAL A 239 9.60 6.03 -7.08
CA VAL A 239 9.58 5.96 -8.56
C VAL A 239 8.46 6.84 -9.12
N LEU A 240 7.25 6.73 -8.58
CA LEU A 240 6.11 7.54 -9.02
C LEU A 240 6.35 9.04 -8.79
N MET A 241 6.76 9.42 -7.58
CA MET A 241 7.04 10.82 -7.27
C MET A 241 8.19 11.38 -8.13
N GLN A 242 9.21 10.57 -8.41
CA GLN A 242 10.31 10.96 -9.30
C GLN A 242 9.84 11.13 -10.76
N ALA A 243 8.97 10.26 -11.26
CA ALA A 243 8.37 10.42 -12.59
C ALA A 243 7.53 11.70 -12.68
N LEU A 244 6.83 12.06 -11.59
CA LEU A 244 6.08 13.33 -11.50
C LEU A 244 7.01 14.56 -11.38
N CYS A 245 8.26 14.39 -10.94
CA CYS A 245 9.24 15.47 -10.89
C CYS A 245 9.72 15.94 -12.28
N ASP A 246 9.49 15.15 -13.33
CA ASP A 246 9.86 15.51 -14.70
C ASP A 246 8.82 16.43 -15.36
N ASP A 247 7.66 16.63 -14.74
CA ASP A 247 6.66 17.62 -15.19
C ASP A 247 7.07 19.06 -14.77
N VAL A 248 6.84 20.02 -15.66
CA VAL A 248 7.32 21.40 -15.51
C VAL A 248 6.58 22.14 -14.39
N LYS A 249 5.33 21.73 -14.08
CA LYS A 249 4.51 22.36 -13.04
C LYS A 249 4.55 21.54 -11.75
N GLY A 250 5.11 22.10 -10.67
CA GLY A 250 5.10 21.47 -9.35
C GLY A 250 6.26 20.50 -9.06
N SER A 251 7.18 20.30 -10.00
CA SER A 251 8.38 19.44 -9.82
C SER A 251 9.22 19.80 -8.59
N ALA A 252 9.33 21.08 -8.26
CA ALA A 252 10.08 21.52 -7.07
C ALA A 252 9.42 21.05 -5.77
N THR A 253 8.08 21.11 -5.69
CA THR A 253 7.32 20.65 -4.51
C THR A 253 7.39 19.14 -4.39
N MET A 254 7.24 18.41 -5.50
CA MET A 254 7.35 16.95 -5.50
C MET A 254 8.76 16.49 -5.10
N ARG A 255 9.80 17.14 -5.63
CA ARG A 255 11.19 16.86 -5.27
C ARG A 255 11.47 17.14 -3.79
N ARG A 256 10.91 18.23 -3.25
CA ARG A 256 10.98 18.53 -1.81
C ARG A 256 10.32 17.41 -1.00
N LEU A 257 9.14 16.95 -1.40
CA LEU A 257 8.43 15.88 -0.72
C LEU A 257 9.25 14.57 -0.72
N CYS A 258 9.84 14.19 -1.86
CA CYS A 258 10.74 13.03 -1.94
C CYS A 258 11.90 13.13 -0.93
N GLN A 259 12.52 14.31 -0.84
CA GLN A 259 13.64 14.58 0.06
C GLN A 259 13.24 14.53 1.54
N GLU A 260 12.07 15.05 1.89
CA GLU A 260 11.55 14.99 3.26
C GLU A 260 11.21 13.55 3.67
N VAL A 261 10.63 12.76 2.76
CA VAL A 261 10.38 11.32 3.00
C VAL A 261 11.70 10.56 3.14
N GLU A 262 12.71 10.84 2.31
CA GLU A 262 14.07 10.26 2.44
C GLU A 262 14.70 10.60 3.80
N LYS A 263 14.56 11.86 4.24
CA LYS A 263 15.06 12.30 5.54
C LYS A 263 14.41 11.53 6.69
N ILE A 264 13.09 11.42 6.70
CA ILE A 264 12.36 10.68 7.75
C ILE A 264 12.73 9.19 7.73
N ALA A 265 12.90 8.60 6.55
CA ALA A 265 13.31 7.20 6.44
C ALA A 265 14.71 6.98 7.07
N LYS A 266 15.66 7.88 6.82
CA LYS A 266 16.99 7.84 7.45
C LYS A 266 16.95 8.07 8.95
N GLU A 267 16.12 8.99 9.43
CA GLU A 267 15.92 9.23 10.88
C GLU A 267 15.35 8.00 11.60
N ARG A 268 14.56 7.18 10.90
CA ARG A 268 14.06 5.88 11.38
C ARG A 268 15.07 4.73 11.26
N GLY A 269 16.24 4.97 10.66
CA GLY A 269 17.31 3.99 10.51
C GLY A 269 17.25 3.13 9.24
N TYR A 270 16.39 3.45 8.27
CA TYR A 270 16.36 2.74 6.99
C TYR A 270 17.47 3.22 6.04
N ASP A 271 18.19 2.30 5.39
CA ASP A 271 19.15 2.65 4.34
C ASP A 271 18.44 2.79 2.98
N VAL A 272 17.89 3.97 2.74
CA VAL A 272 17.23 4.34 1.48
C VAL A 272 18.20 4.87 0.41
N THR A 273 19.50 4.93 0.73
CA THR A 273 20.53 5.51 -0.13
C THR A 273 20.64 4.82 -1.50
N PRO A 274 20.61 3.47 -1.60
CA PRO A 274 20.70 2.80 -2.89
C PRO A 274 19.54 3.17 -3.83
N ILE A 275 18.33 3.28 -3.26
CA ILE A 275 17.11 3.65 -4.01
C ILE A 275 17.23 5.10 -4.50
N SER A 276 17.56 6.05 -3.60
CA SER A 276 17.71 7.47 -3.95
C SER A 276 18.78 7.67 -5.04
N LEU A 277 19.93 7.01 -4.92
CA LEU A 277 20.99 7.10 -5.93
C LEU A 277 20.61 6.43 -7.26
N GLY A 278 19.91 5.30 -7.23
CA GLY A 278 19.40 4.62 -8.43
C GLY A 278 18.44 5.52 -9.22
N LEU A 279 17.51 6.19 -8.53
CA LEU A 279 16.52 7.08 -9.14
C LEU A 279 17.11 8.42 -9.61
N SER A 280 18.23 8.86 -9.03
CA SER A 280 18.89 10.12 -9.40
C SER A 280 19.66 10.07 -10.73
N GLY A 281 19.77 8.89 -11.37
CA GLY A 281 20.60 8.69 -12.56
C GLY A 281 22.11 8.67 -12.28
N ALA A 282 22.52 8.64 -11.00
CA ALA A 282 23.93 8.57 -10.60
C ALA A 282 24.65 7.34 -11.16
N ALA A 283 23.92 6.24 -11.41
CA ALA A 283 24.47 4.97 -11.91
C ALA A 283 25.27 5.10 -13.23
N VAL A 284 24.96 6.11 -14.06
CA VAL A 284 25.70 6.40 -15.30
C VAL A 284 27.15 6.83 -14.99
N TYR A 285 27.37 7.50 -13.86
CA TYR A 285 28.66 8.04 -13.43
C TYR A 285 29.25 7.18 -12.32
N LYS A 286 29.72 5.98 -12.68
CA LYS A 286 30.18 4.93 -11.73
C LYS A 286 31.06 5.46 -10.59
N GLN A 287 32.12 6.22 -10.90
CA GLN A 287 33.04 6.74 -9.87
C GLN A 287 32.36 7.71 -8.89
N ALA A 288 31.48 8.58 -9.38
CA ALA A 288 30.72 9.49 -8.52
C ALA A 288 29.66 8.73 -7.71
N CYS A 289 28.97 7.77 -8.32
CA CYS A 289 27.97 6.95 -7.67
C CYS A 289 28.54 6.13 -6.52
N THR A 290 29.70 5.47 -6.71
CA THR A 290 30.34 4.67 -5.66
C THR A 290 30.80 5.55 -4.49
N ALA A 291 31.41 6.71 -4.77
CA ALA A 291 31.84 7.65 -3.75
C ALA A 291 30.64 8.23 -2.96
N LEU A 292 29.55 8.59 -3.65
CA LEU A 292 28.33 9.09 -3.02
C LEU A 292 27.64 7.99 -2.18
N SER A 293 27.52 6.78 -2.69
CA SER A 293 26.95 5.63 -1.96
C SER A 293 27.72 5.34 -0.68
N SER A 294 29.06 5.24 -0.76
CA SER A 294 29.92 5.03 0.40
C SER A 294 29.73 6.09 1.49
N MET A 295 29.68 7.37 1.13
CA MET A 295 29.53 8.46 2.10
C MET A 295 28.12 8.58 2.67
N LEU A 296 27.09 8.39 1.84
CA LEU A 296 25.69 8.55 2.24
C LEU A 296 25.19 7.37 3.08
N CYS A 297 25.53 6.12 2.73
CA CYS A 297 25.17 4.94 3.55
C CYS A 297 25.84 5.01 4.94
N ARG A 298 27.09 5.49 5.02
CA ARG A 298 27.82 5.67 6.29
C ARG A 298 27.43 6.94 7.05
N ASN A 299 26.62 7.80 6.44
CA ASN A 299 26.30 9.14 6.93
C ASN A 299 27.55 9.92 7.39
N ALA A 300 28.66 9.83 6.64
CA ALA A 300 29.93 10.43 7.00
C ALA A 300 30.80 10.72 5.77
N LEU A 301 31.44 11.90 5.75
CA LEU A 301 32.39 12.26 4.69
C LEU A 301 33.75 11.63 4.96
N ASN A 302 34.39 11.08 3.92
CA ASN A 302 35.76 10.60 4.02
C ASN A 302 36.68 11.26 2.97
N PRO A 303 37.96 11.50 3.28
CA PRO A 303 38.86 12.24 2.38
C PRO A 303 39.15 11.56 1.04
N ALA A 304 39.05 10.23 0.98
CA ALA A 304 39.30 9.45 -0.23
C ALA A 304 38.17 9.67 -1.26
N ASP A 305 36.91 9.47 -0.85
CA ASP A 305 35.74 9.67 -1.70
C ASP A 305 35.58 11.14 -2.10
N ILE A 306 35.89 12.08 -1.20
CA ILE A 306 35.94 13.51 -1.53
C ILE A 306 37.00 13.83 -2.59
N SER A 307 38.16 13.17 -2.53
CA SER A 307 39.20 13.35 -3.55
C SER A 307 38.77 12.77 -4.91
N THR A 308 38.07 11.64 -4.89
CA THR A 308 37.47 11.04 -6.09
C THR A 308 36.43 11.97 -6.71
N LEU A 309 35.47 12.48 -5.91
CA LEU A 309 34.47 13.44 -6.39
C LEU A 309 35.12 14.71 -6.93
N TYR A 310 36.09 15.28 -6.22
CA TYR A 310 36.81 16.46 -6.67
C TYR A 310 37.45 16.24 -8.05
N LYS A 311 38.12 15.09 -8.26
CA LYS A 311 38.72 14.74 -9.55
C LYS A 311 37.67 14.63 -10.66
N VAL A 312 36.53 13.99 -10.38
CA VAL A 312 35.46 13.79 -11.35
C VAL A 312 34.79 15.11 -11.75
N PHE A 313 34.48 15.99 -10.78
CA PHE A 313 33.85 17.29 -11.04
C PHE A 313 34.79 18.38 -11.57
N THR A 314 36.11 18.17 -11.48
CA THR A 314 37.13 19.03 -12.10
C THR A 314 37.54 18.54 -13.50
N SER A 315 37.01 17.39 -13.94
CA SER A 315 37.33 16.84 -15.26
C SER A 315 36.72 17.68 -16.41
N SER A 316 37.15 17.39 -17.64
CA SER A 316 36.63 18.06 -18.84
C SER A 316 35.16 17.75 -19.14
N ASP A 317 34.62 16.66 -18.61
CA ASP A 317 33.23 16.23 -18.78
C ASP A 317 32.64 15.84 -17.41
N PRO A 318 32.33 16.84 -16.57
CA PRO A 318 31.85 16.59 -15.21
C PRO A 318 30.42 16.04 -15.22
N PRO A 319 30.04 15.22 -14.21
CA PRO A 319 28.66 14.79 -14.04
C PRO A 319 27.71 15.95 -13.75
N PRO A 320 26.38 15.73 -13.87
CA PRO A 320 25.36 16.69 -13.50
C PRO A 320 25.54 17.22 -12.09
N VAL A 321 25.48 18.54 -11.92
CA VAL A 321 25.54 19.23 -10.62
C VAL A 321 24.40 18.78 -9.69
N SER A 322 23.29 18.28 -10.24
CA SER A 322 22.19 17.71 -9.46
C SER A 322 22.64 16.58 -8.52
N LEU A 323 23.69 15.82 -8.89
CA LEU A 323 24.24 14.75 -8.04
C LEU A 323 24.89 15.27 -6.76
N LEU A 324 25.41 16.49 -6.77
CA LEU A 324 25.97 17.15 -5.58
C LEU A 324 24.91 17.90 -4.76
N ARG A 325 23.68 18.03 -5.28
CA ARG A 325 22.58 18.77 -4.64
C ARG A 325 21.66 17.89 -3.80
N SER A 326 22.15 16.73 -3.35
CA SER A 326 21.45 15.94 -2.33
C SER A 326 21.44 16.68 -0.99
N PRO A 327 20.28 16.92 -0.36
CA PRO A 327 20.21 17.58 0.94
C PRO A 327 21.01 16.86 2.03
N SER A 328 21.02 15.52 2.02
CA SER A 328 21.82 14.73 2.98
C SER A 328 23.32 14.99 2.81
N LEU A 329 23.80 15.01 1.56
CA LEU A 329 25.21 15.28 1.27
C LEU A 329 25.61 16.71 1.71
N LEU A 330 24.76 17.69 1.39
CA LEU A 330 25.00 19.08 1.80
C LEU A 330 24.98 19.23 3.33
N GLY A 331 24.07 18.53 4.02
CA GLY A 331 24.05 18.46 5.49
C GLY A 331 25.38 17.97 6.06
N LEU A 332 25.95 16.90 5.49
CA LEU A 332 27.26 16.38 5.90
C LEU A 332 28.40 17.39 5.66
N PHE A 333 28.36 18.14 4.56
CA PHE A 333 29.31 19.23 4.35
C PHE A 333 29.15 20.33 5.39
N MET A 334 27.91 20.69 5.75
CA MET A 334 27.64 21.70 6.77
C MET A 334 28.17 21.27 8.14
N GLU A 335 27.92 20.03 8.54
CA GLU A 335 28.44 19.47 9.79
C GLU A 335 29.97 19.37 9.78
N SER A 336 30.57 18.91 8.68
CA SER A 336 32.03 18.76 8.61
C SER A 336 32.76 20.11 8.57
N LEU A 337 32.18 21.15 7.96
CA LEU A 337 32.85 22.43 7.76
C LEU A 337 32.48 23.48 8.82
N PHE A 338 31.24 23.50 9.31
CA PHE A 338 30.77 24.59 10.16
C PHE A 338 30.43 24.17 11.59
N LYS A 339 30.50 22.88 11.93
CA LYS A 339 30.30 22.46 13.32
C LYS A 339 31.47 22.91 14.20
N PRO A 340 31.22 23.61 15.32
CA PRO A 340 32.27 23.98 16.25
C PRO A 340 33.08 22.76 16.71
N GLY A 341 34.41 22.83 16.55
CA GLY A 341 35.33 21.74 16.93
C GLY A 341 35.57 20.65 15.86
N ALA A 342 34.90 20.69 14.70
CA ALA A 342 35.12 19.73 13.63
C ALA A 342 36.51 19.93 12.97
N LYS A 343 37.39 18.93 13.10
CA LYS A 343 38.74 18.97 12.51
C LYS A 343 38.74 18.35 11.12
N VAL A 344 38.78 19.17 10.08
CA VAL A 344 39.00 18.73 8.70
C VAL A 344 40.50 18.76 8.39
N ASN A 345 41.00 17.72 7.73
CA ASN A 345 42.39 17.68 7.29
C ASN A 345 42.70 18.89 6.36
N PRO A 346 43.68 19.74 6.69
CA PRO A 346 43.98 20.94 5.91
C PRO A 346 44.32 20.66 4.44
N GLU A 347 44.91 19.50 4.11
CA GLU A 347 45.25 19.13 2.74
C GLU A 347 44.00 18.89 1.87
N HIS A 348 42.93 18.37 2.48
CA HIS A 348 41.67 18.10 1.77
C HIS A 348 40.68 19.25 1.89
N LYS A 349 40.86 20.19 2.83
CA LYS A 349 39.95 21.32 3.09
C LYS A 349 39.56 22.07 1.80
N GLY A 350 40.53 22.34 0.92
CA GLY A 350 40.26 23.02 -0.36
C GLY A 350 39.30 22.24 -1.26
N LYS A 351 39.36 20.90 -1.26
CA LYS A 351 38.48 20.03 -2.04
C LYS A 351 37.05 20.03 -1.50
N TYR A 352 36.87 20.02 -0.17
CA TYR A 352 35.55 20.11 0.46
C TYR A 352 34.86 21.44 0.11
N ILE A 353 35.59 22.56 0.25
CA ILE A 353 35.09 23.90 -0.08
C ILE A 353 34.73 23.98 -1.56
N PHE A 354 35.58 23.44 -2.45
CA PHE A 354 35.31 23.42 -3.88
C PHE A 354 34.01 22.70 -4.21
N LEU A 355 33.79 21.49 -3.69
CA LEU A 355 32.58 20.71 -3.96
C LEU A 355 31.31 21.42 -3.47
N LEU A 356 31.36 22.01 -2.27
CA LEU A 356 30.25 22.78 -1.72
C LEU A 356 29.95 24.05 -2.56
N ALA A 357 31.00 24.76 -2.99
CA ALA A 357 30.87 25.92 -3.86
C ALA A 357 30.36 25.52 -5.26
N TYR A 358 30.79 24.37 -5.78
CA TYR A 358 30.35 23.84 -7.06
C TYR A 358 28.84 23.53 -7.03
N ALA A 359 28.39 22.81 -6.00
CA ALA A 359 26.98 22.46 -5.82
C ALA A 359 26.07 23.70 -5.75
N SER A 360 26.53 24.76 -5.10
CA SER A 360 25.76 25.99 -4.86
C SER A 360 25.79 27.00 -6.01
N THR A 361 26.85 27.04 -6.83
CA THR A 361 27.02 28.09 -7.85
C THR A 361 26.89 27.65 -9.29
N VAL A 362 27.15 26.38 -9.60
CA VAL A 362 27.16 25.91 -10.99
C VAL A 362 25.73 25.79 -11.51
N ALA A 363 25.45 26.44 -12.63
CA ALA A 363 24.16 26.36 -13.29
C ALA A 363 24.31 25.64 -14.64
N GLU A 364 23.54 24.58 -14.82
CA GLU A 364 23.48 23.81 -16.06
C GLU A 364 22.24 24.20 -16.84
N VAL A 365 22.39 24.33 -18.17
CA VAL A 365 21.26 24.52 -19.08
C VAL A 365 21.11 23.26 -19.93
N TRP A 366 20.13 22.44 -19.58
CA TRP A 366 19.78 21.22 -20.30
C TRP A 366 18.91 21.56 -21.52
N ARG A 367 19.30 21.13 -22.72
CA ARG A 367 18.45 21.18 -23.93
C ARG A 367 18.05 19.75 -24.28
N ARG A 368 16.79 19.55 -24.68
CA ARG A 368 16.13 18.23 -24.88
C ARG A 368 16.89 17.20 -25.74
N VAL A 369 17.94 17.57 -26.48
CA VAL A 369 18.69 16.67 -27.39
C VAL A 369 20.22 16.87 -27.28
N SER A 370 20.74 17.60 -26.29
CA SER A 370 22.19 17.87 -26.21
C SER A 370 22.68 18.10 -24.78
N LYS A 371 23.95 17.75 -24.54
CA LYS A 371 24.68 17.93 -23.27
C LYS A 371 24.42 19.32 -22.66
N PRO A 372 24.32 19.41 -21.31
CA PRO A 372 24.07 20.67 -20.65
C PRO A 372 25.20 21.67 -20.89
N ILE A 373 24.84 22.92 -21.20
CA ILE A 373 25.81 24.02 -21.19
C ILE A 373 26.06 24.41 -19.74
N ILE A 374 27.27 24.17 -19.24
CA ILE A 374 27.67 24.52 -17.88
C ILE A 374 28.03 26.01 -17.83
N LYS A 375 27.32 26.78 -17.03
CA LYS A 375 27.63 28.20 -16.74
C LYS A 375 28.24 28.31 -15.35
N LEU A 376 29.56 28.53 -15.31
CA LEU A 376 30.35 28.77 -14.09
C LEU A 376 30.23 30.23 -13.61
N ARG A 377 29.00 30.74 -13.40
CA ARG A 377 28.84 32.11 -12.90
C ARG A 377 29.18 32.15 -11.40
N ARG A 378 30.25 32.88 -11.04
CA ARG A 378 30.64 33.24 -9.65
C ARG A 378 31.23 32.12 -8.77
N LEU A 379 31.65 30.98 -9.33
CA LEU A 379 32.29 29.90 -8.57
C LEU A 379 33.52 30.36 -7.77
N SER A 380 34.35 31.25 -8.32
CA SER A 380 35.53 31.81 -7.64
C SER A 380 35.16 32.70 -6.45
N LEU A 381 34.14 33.55 -6.60
CA LEU A 381 33.63 34.45 -5.57
C LEU A 381 32.97 33.67 -4.41
N TYR A 382 32.23 32.61 -4.71
CA TYR A 382 31.57 31.80 -3.67
C TYR A 382 32.56 30.87 -2.96
N ASN A 383 33.55 30.31 -3.67
CA ASN A 383 34.68 29.64 -3.03
C ASN A 383 35.41 30.55 -2.04
N TYR A 384 35.64 31.81 -2.43
CA TYR A 384 36.21 32.82 -1.54
C TYR A 384 35.28 33.13 -0.35
N ALA A 385 33.97 33.28 -0.58
CA ALA A 385 32.99 33.55 0.47
C ALA A 385 32.89 32.38 1.48
N VAL A 386 32.75 31.14 1.02
CA VAL A 386 32.69 29.95 1.89
C VAL A 386 33.99 29.79 2.69
N ARG A 387 35.15 30.01 2.04
CA ARG A 387 36.45 29.96 2.71
C ARG A 387 36.58 31.07 3.76
N SER A 388 36.17 32.30 3.43
CA SER A 388 36.16 33.42 4.36
C SER A 388 35.21 33.18 5.53
N SER A 389 33.97 32.72 5.28
CA SER A 389 33.00 32.41 6.34
C SER A 389 33.47 31.29 7.26
N PHE A 390 34.10 30.23 6.71
CA PHE A 390 34.73 29.18 7.51
C PHE A 390 35.85 29.78 8.38
N ASP A 391 36.76 30.55 7.79
CA ASP A 391 37.92 31.08 8.49
C ASP A 391 37.51 32.10 9.58
N THR A 392 36.48 32.93 9.34
CA THR A 392 35.88 33.83 10.34
C THR A 392 35.17 33.08 11.46
N TYR A 393 34.44 32.00 11.16
CA TYR A 393 33.76 31.17 12.17
C TYR A 393 34.78 30.43 13.07
N TYR A 394 35.88 29.92 12.48
CA TYR A 394 36.93 29.24 13.23
C TYR A 394 37.78 30.19 14.10
N LEU A 395 37.91 31.46 13.70
CA LEU A 395 38.54 32.51 14.51
C LEU A 395 37.64 32.92 15.68
N SER A 396 36.32 32.98 15.48
CA SER A 396 35.33 33.31 16.52
C SER A 396 35.22 32.26 17.64
N VAL A 397 35.49 30.98 17.36
CA VAL A 397 35.38 29.87 18.35
C VAL A 397 36.68 29.67 19.14
N LYS A 398 37.78 30.36 18.77
CA LYS A 398 39.07 30.32 19.48
C LYS A 398 39.29 31.49 20.46
N CYS A 399 38.32 32.40 20.60
CA CYS A 399 38.35 33.47 21.60
C CYS A 399 37.49 33.12 22.81
#